data_AF-A0A958BSU1-F1
#
_entry.id   AF-A0A958BSU1-F1
#
_cell.length_a   1.000
_cell.length_b   1.000
_cell.length_c   1.000
_cell.angle_alpha   90.00
_cell.angle_beta   90.00
_cell.angle_gamma   90.00
#
_symmetry.space_group_name_H-M   'P 1'
#
loop_
_entity.id
_entity.type
_entity.pdbx_description
1 polymer ?
#
loop_
_entity_poly.entity_id
_entity_poly.type
_entity_poly.pdbx_seq_one_letter_code
_entity_poly.pdbx_strand_id
1 'polypeptide(L)' 'MTQNGNASHKPSYIVGIGASAGGLEALESFFNHMPPDTGLAFVIVQHLSPDFKSMMD' A
#
# COMPACT_ATOMS: atom_id res chain seq x y z
N MET A 1 -16.98 -0.34 35.20
CA MET A 1 -15.60 -0.04 34.77
C MET A 1 -15.25 -0.96 33.61
N THR A 2 -15.52 -0.54 32.38
CA THR A 2 -14.87 -1.06 31.16
C THR A 2 -14.96 0.06 30.13
N GLN A 3 -13.84 0.75 29.87
CA GLN A 3 -13.78 1.65 28.72
C GLN A 3 -13.70 0.75 27.48
N ASN A 4 -14.75 0.79 26.65
CA ASN A 4 -14.75 0.21 25.31
C ASN A 4 -13.85 1.06 24.42
N GLY A 5 -12.55 0.77 24.42
CA GLY A 5 -11.56 1.44 23.59
C GLY A 5 -11.58 0.89 22.18
N ASN A 6 -12.44 1.42 21.32
CA ASN A 6 -12.25 1.33 19.87
C ASN A 6 -11.10 2.29 19.51
N ALA A 7 -9.87 1.91 19.86
CA ALA A 7 -8.69 2.67 19.49
C ALA A 7 -8.54 2.54 17.98
N SER A 8 -9.00 3.57 17.25
CA SER A 8 -8.71 3.73 15.83
C SER A 8 -7.19 3.60 15.67
N HIS A 9 -6.74 2.45 15.20
CA HIS A 9 -5.32 2.18 14.99
C HIS A 9 -4.89 2.98 13.77
N LYS A 10 -4.64 4.27 13.99
CA LYS A 10 -4.11 5.14 12.96
C LYS A 10 -2.75 4.58 12.55
N PRO A 11 -2.41 4.60 11.25
CA PRO A 11 -1.07 4.23 10.80
C PRO A 11 -0.05 5.09 11.53
N SER A 12 0.98 4.45 12.10
CA SER A 12 2.06 5.16 12.79
C SER A 12 2.92 5.95 11.80
N TYR A 13 2.97 5.50 10.55
CA TYR A 13 3.75 6.11 9.47
C TYR A 13 3.04 5.98 8.12
N ILE A 14 3.35 6.92 7.22
CA ILE A 14 2.97 6.89 5.81
C ILE A 14 4.23 6.63 4.99
N VAL A 15 4.17 5.65 4.09
CA VAL A 15 5.25 5.27 3.18
C VAL A 15 4.86 5.61 1.74
N GLY A 16 5.63 6.51 1.10
CA GLY A 16 5.47 6.82 -0.31
C GLY A 16 6.37 5.93 -1.17
N ILE A 17 5.79 5.28 -2.20
CA ILE A 17 6.53 4.44 -3.16
C ILE A 17 6.28 4.98 -4.57
N GLY A 18 7.36 5.31 -5.28
CA GLY A 18 7.32 5.70 -6.70
C GLY A 18 7.86 4.58 -7.59
N ALA A 19 7.15 4.27 -8.68
CA ALA A 19 7.52 3.20 -9.59
C ALA A 19 7.22 3.55 -11.06
N SER A 20 7.87 2.85 -12.00
CA SER A 20 7.77 3.08 -13.45
C SER A 20 7.86 1.73 -14.19
N ALA A 21 8.68 1.59 -15.24
CA ALA A 21 8.87 0.31 -15.95
C ALA A 21 9.30 -0.83 -15.00
N GLY A 22 8.60 -1.97 -15.06
CA GLY A 22 8.81 -3.13 -14.19
C GLY A 22 8.39 -2.93 -12.72
N GLY A 23 7.71 -1.82 -12.43
CA GLY A 23 7.30 -1.46 -11.07
C GLY A 23 6.18 -2.34 -10.52
N LEU A 24 5.29 -2.83 -11.38
CA LEU A 24 4.13 -3.60 -10.95
C LEU A 24 4.54 -4.97 -10.37
N GLU A 25 5.41 -5.70 -11.07
CA GLU A 25 5.92 -7.00 -10.62
C GLU A 25 6.73 -6.87 -9.32
N ALA A 26 7.47 -5.75 -9.17
CA ALA A 26 8.21 -5.46 -7.95
C ALA A 26 7.27 -5.15 -6.77
N LEU A 27 6.21 -4.37 -6.99
CA LEU A 27 5.20 -4.05 -5.98
C LEU A 27 4.44 -5.32 -5.56
N GLU A 28 4.04 -6.16 -6.51
CA GLU A 28 3.37 -7.42 -6.24
C GLU A 28 4.24 -8.33 -5.36
N SER A 29 5.51 -8.53 -5.74
CA SER A 29 6.45 -9.31 -4.94
C SER A 29 6.65 -8.73 -3.55
N PHE A 30 6.75 -7.40 -3.43
CA PHE A 30 6.89 -6.72 -2.14
C PHE A 30 5.70 -6.99 -1.21
N PHE A 31 4.48 -6.75 -1.69
CA PHE A 31 3.28 -6.92 -0.84
C PHE A 31 2.96 -8.39 -0.56
N ASN A 32 3.31 -9.32 -1.46
CA ASN A 32 3.15 -10.76 -1.22
C ASN A 32 4.01 -11.28 -0.06
N HIS A 33 5.14 -10.64 0.24
CA HIS A 33 6.02 -11.02 1.34
C HIS A 33 5.85 -10.13 2.59
N MET A 34 4.99 -9.10 2.52
CA MET A 34 4.79 -8.17 3.62
C MET A 34 3.79 -8.75 4.64
N PRO A 35 4.06 -8.65 5.95
CA PRO A 35 3.06 -8.95 6.96
C PRO A 35 1.80 -8.07 6.78
N PRO A 36 0.59 -8.58 7.05
CA PRO A 36 -0.63 -7.79 6.89
C PRO A 36 -0.81 -6.71 7.96
N ASP A 37 -0.21 -6.89 9.14
CA ASP A 37 -0.33 -5.95 10.26
C ASP A 37 1.00 -5.24 10.52
N THR A 38 1.28 -4.23 9.72
CA THR A 38 2.52 -3.42 9.83
C THR A 38 2.31 -2.11 10.59
N GLY A 39 1.06 -1.69 10.82
CA GLY A 39 0.76 -0.35 11.30
C GLY A 39 1.17 0.77 10.33
N LEU A 40 1.39 0.44 9.04
CA LEU A 40 1.80 1.38 7.99
C LEU A 40 0.66 1.67 7.02
N ALA A 41 0.65 2.88 6.47
CA ALA A 41 -0.15 3.22 5.29
C ALA A 41 0.77 3.48 4.09
N PHE A 42 0.42 2.94 2.94
CA PHE A 42 1.21 3.06 1.71
C PHE A 42 0.52 3.97 0.70
N VAL A 43 1.28 4.87 0.09
CA VAL A 43 0.86 5.70 -1.05
C VAL A 43 1.75 5.34 -2.23
N ILE A 44 1.17 4.79 -3.28
CA ILE A 44 1.90 4.29 -4.45
C ILE A 44 1.62 5.20 -5.64
N VAL A 45 2.69 5.71 -6.27
CA VAL A 45 2.63 6.46 -7.51
C VAL A 45 3.35 5.66 -8.59
N GLN A 46 2.56 4.97 -9.41
CA GLN A 46 3.06 4.19 -10.54
C GLN A 46 2.89 5.00 -11.83
N HIS A 47 3.99 5.25 -12.52
CA HIS A 47 3.94 5.77 -13.89
C HIS A 47 3.56 4.62 -14.83
N LEU A 48 2.31 4.64 -15.31
CA LEU A 48 1.80 3.70 -16.30
C LEU A 48 1.96 4.29 -17.70
N SER A 49 2.30 3.45 -18.68
CA SER A 49 2.17 3.86 -20.08
C SER A 49 0.70 4.08 -20.41
N PRO A 50 0.35 5.01 -21.31
CA PRO A 50 -1.04 5.30 -21.68
C PRO A 50 -1.77 4.11 -22.31
N ASP A 51 -1.04 3.09 -22.78
CA ASP A 51 -1.57 1.84 -23.32
C ASP A 51 -1.95 0.81 -22.23
N PHE A 52 -1.58 1.05 -20.97
CA PHE A 52 -1.97 0.21 -19.85
C PHE A 52 -3.38 0.62 -19.39
N LYS A 53 -4.39 -0.15 -19.80
CA LYS A 53 -5.73 -0.03 -19.20
C LYS A 53 -5.59 -0.21 -17.69
N SER A 54 -5.95 0.82 -16.92
CA SER A 54 -6.11 0.66 -15.48
C SER A 54 -7.26 -0.31 -15.23
N MET A 55 -6.94 -1.58 -14.98
CA MET A 55 -7.89 -2.52 -14.38
C MET A 55 -7.79 -2.30 -12.87
N MET A 56 -8.53 -1.33 -12.36
CA MET A 56 -8.70 -1.12 -10.92
C MET A 56 -10.19 -1.27 -10.63
N ASP A 57 -10.63 -2.52 -10.55
CA ASP A 57 -11.93 -2.93 -9.98
C ASP A 57 -11.72 -3.39 -8.53
#